data_AF-A0A2R7LJY6-F1
#
_entry.id   AF-A0A2R7LJY6-F1
#
_cell.length_a   1.000
_cell.length_b   1.000
_cell.length_c   1.000
_cell.angle_alpha   90.00
_cell.angle_beta   90.00
_cell.angle_gamma   90.00
#
_symmetry.space_group_name_H-M   'P 1'
#
loop_
_entity.id
_entity.type
_entity.pdbx_description
1 polymer ?
#
loop_
_entity_poly.entity_id
_entity_poly.type
_entity_poly.pdbx_seq_one_letter_code
_entity_poly.pdbx_strand_id
1 'polypeptide(L)'
;NPIFPTYGSEFSISAKVTPPYSLFNGVDYGDLQNQKEYKSRYTGVATSGVDGQPLNPGDYVKTTTINGQTGTVSVGSDFANADTDQGKVDQKKYNWLEYYKVKFKADWYTKIYGKLVLRTLTEFGFLGAYDQSRGVVPFERFYLGGDGMANYSMDGRETIQLRGYKNNALTPVNANGDPIGATIYNKFSMELRYPITLKSSASIYALAFLEAGSSYPTFKDYNPFDLSRSAGVGLRVFMPAFGLLGIDWGYGFDPQPGETKAHGKEIHFIIGQQF
;
A
#
# COMPACT_ATOMS: atom_id res chain seq x y z
N ASN A 1 24.69 -17.70 -15.94
CA ASN A 1 24.50 -16.28 -16.32
C ASN A 1 23.51 -15.68 -15.32
N PRO A 2 23.95 -14.80 -14.41
CA PRO A 2 23.09 -14.24 -13.35
C PRO A 2 21.90 -13.43 -13.90
N ILE A 3 21.99 -12.93 -15.14
CA ILE A 3 20.94 -12.13 -15.78
C ILE A 3 19.80 -13.00 -16.31
N PHE A 4 20.09 -14.26 -16.67
CA PHE A 4 19.11 -15.21 -17.17
C PHE A 4 19.28 -16.57 -16.47
N PRO A 5 18.77 -16.71 -15.23
CA PRO A 5 18.77 -17.99 -14.54
C PRO A 5 17.92 -19.00 -15.31
N THR A 6 18.43 -20.22 -15.47
CA THR A 6 17.73 -21.29 -16.21
C THR A 6 17.16 -22.38 -15.31
N TYR A 7 17.66 -22.46 -14.08
CA TYR A 7 17.23 -23.44 -13.07
C TYR A 7 17.56 -22.92 -11.68
N GLY A 8 16.85 -23.42 -10.67
CA GLY A 8 17.11 -23.15 -9.25
C GLY A 8 15.99 -22.37 -8.60
N SER A 9 16.14 -22.11 -7.31
CA SER A 9 15.16 -21.37 -6.53
C SER A 9 15.80 -20.51 -5.46
N GLU A 10 15.13 -19.42 -5.16
CA GLU A 10 15.51 -18.47 -4.13
C GLU A 10 14.29 -18.21 -3.24
N PHE A 11 14.47 -18.43 -1.95
CA PHE A 11 13.48 -18.14 -0.93
C PHE A 11 14.04 -17.08 0.00
N SER A 12 13.26 -16.03 0.24
CA SER A 12 13.60 -15.01 1.21
C SER A 12 12.42 -14.72 2.12
N ILE A 13 12.73 -14.59 3.41
CA ILE A 13 11.85 -14.05 4.43
C ILE A 13 12.55 -12.81 4.96
N SER A 14 11.88 -11.67 4.94
CA SER A 14 12.39 -10.45 5.56
C SER A 14 11.42 -9.95 6.62
N ALA A 15 11.97 -9.42 7.70
CA ALA A 15 11.20 -8.81 8.77
C ALA A 15 11.79 -7.44 9.12
N LYS A 16 10.92 -6.44 9.27
CA LYS A 16 11.25 -5.12 9.79
C LYS A 16 10.37 -4.89 11.01
N VAL A 17 10.99 -4.56 12.14
CA VAL A 17 10.31 -4.42 13.42
C VAL A 17 10.75 -3.12 14.07
N THR A 18 9.85 -2.49 14.81
CA THR A 18 10.19 -1.36 15.67
C THR A 18 9.91 -1.72 17.14
N PRO A 19 10.52 -1.02 18.12
CA PRO A 19 10.24 -1.30 19.52
C PRO A 19 8.76 -1.07 19.86
N PRO A 20 8.09 -2.00 20.57
CA PRO A 20 6.65 -1.92 20.83
C PRO A 20 6.35 -1.07 22.07
N TYR A 21 6.62 0.25 22.01
CA TYR A 21 6.48 1.14 23.16
C TYR A 21 5.06 1.16 23.75
N SER A 22 4.03 0.96 22.93
CA SER A 22 2.63 0.84 23.37
C SER A 22 2.39 -0.27 24.40
N LEU A 23 3.18 -1.35 24.36
CA LEU A 23 3.02 -2.46 25.30
C LEU A 23 3.56 -2.15 26.71
N PHE A 24 4.37 -1.11 26.87
CA PHE A 24 5.09 -0.84 28.13
C PHE A 24 4.89 0.58 28.68
N ASN A 25 4.23 1.47 27.95
CA ASN A 25 4.10 2.87 28.34
C ASN A 25 2.84 3.19 29.18
N GLY A 26 1.96 2.21 29.41
CA GLY A 26 0.77 2.33 30.26
C GLY A 26 -0.34 3.23 29.70
N VAL A 27 -0.31 3.60 28.42
CA VAL A 27 -1.35 4.41 27.78
C VAL A 27 -2.46 3.52 27.23
N ASP A 28 -3.71 3.79 27.62
CA ASP A 28 -4.88 3.18 26.98
C ASP A 28 -5.20 3.88 25.66
N TYR A 29 -4.71 3.30 24.56
CA TYR A 29 -4.90 3.83 23.22
C TYR A 29 -6.33 3.64 22.68
N GLY A 30 -7.10 2.72 23.27
CA GLY A 30 -8.51 2.51 22.94
C GLY A 30 -9.42 3.59 23.54
N ASP A 31 -9.03 4.16 24.66
CA ASP A 31 -9.82 5.16 25.39
C ASP A 31 -9.45 6.63 25.07
N LEU A 32 -8.43 6.89 24.23
CA LEU A 32 -7.98 8.26 23.92
C LEU A 32 -9.13 9.19 23.48
N GLN A 33 -10.08 8.69 22.70
CA GLN A 33 -11.22 9.47 22.21
C GLN A 33 -12.19 9.94 23.31
N ASN A 34 -12.16 9.30 24.49
CA ASN A 34 -13.01 9.65 25.63
C ASN A 34 -12.31 10.59 26.61
N GLN A 35 -10.98 10.72 26.50
CA GLN A 35 -10.18 11.56 27.37
C GLN A 35 -10.30 13.05 27.02
N LYS A 36 -10.30 13.87 28.06
CA LYS A 36 -10.56 15.31 28.04
C LYS A 36 -9.62 16.09 27.10
N GLU A 37 -8.39 15.63 26.96
CA GLU A 37 -7.30 16.25 26.21
C GLU A 37 -7.51 16.13 24.69
N TYR A 38 -8.20 15.08 24.25
CA TYR A 38 -8.43 14.75 22.84
C TYR A 38 -9.81 15.18 22.34
N LYS A 39 -10.53 15.98 23.13
CA LYS A 39 -11.79 16.58 22.70
C LYS A 39 -11.55 17.88 21.95
N SER A 40 -12.38 18.12 20.94
CA SER A 40 -12.37 19.33 20.14
C SER A 40 -12.73 20.54 21.01
N ARG A 41 -11.94 21.60 20.85
CA ARG A 41 -12.15 22.88 21.54
C ARG A 41 -12.27 23.99 20.52
N TYR A 42 -13.13 24.95 20.79
CA TYR A 42 -13.23 26.14 19.96
C TYR A 42 -12.00 27.03 20.13
N THR A 43 -11.34 27.39 19.04
CA THR A 43 -10.14 28.27 19.07
C THR A 43 -10.38 29.60 18.35
N GLY A 44 -11.60 29.84 17.85
CA GLY A 44 -11.96 31.06 17.14
C GLY A 44 -12.31 32.22 18.08
N VAL A 45 -12.65 33.36 17.48
CA VAL A 45 -13.19 34.52 18.22
C VAL A 45 -14.63 34.22 18.64
N ALA A 46 -15.03 34.67 19.82
CA ALA A 46 -16.38 34.46 20.33
C ALA A 46 -17.45 34.82 19.29
N THR A 47 -18.37 33.89 19.04
CA THR A 47 -19.43 33.99 18.02
C THR A 47 -20.67 33.24 18.51
N SER A 48 -21.70 33.11 17.67
CA SER A 48 -22.84 32.23 17.91
C SER A 48 -22.67 30.91 17.17
N GLY A 49 -23.00 29.80 17.84
CA GLY A 49 -23.13 28.49 17.22
C GLY A 49 -24.37 28.40 16.31
N VAL A 50 -24.52 27.28 15.61
CA VAL A 50 -25.69 27.04 14.73
C VAL A 50 -27.01 26.87 15.49
N ASP A 51 -26.94 26.70 16.81
CA ASP A 51 -28.05 26.73 17.75
C ASP A 51 -28.44 28.14 18.22
N GLY A 52 -27.71 29.17 17.76
CA GLY A 52 -27.86 30.56 18.21
C GLY A 52 -27.29 30.83 19.60
N GLN A 53 -26.66 29.84 20.26
CA GLN A 53 -26.05 30.01 21.58
C GLN A 53 -24.62 30.55 21.47
N PRO A 54 -24.08 31.19 22.53
CA PRO A 54 -22.70 31.65 22.54
C PRO A 54 -21.70 30.49 22.36
N LEU A 55 -20.72 30.72 21.49
CA LEU A 55 -19.59 29.85 21.22
C LEU A 55 -18.31 30.61 21.56
N ASN A 56 -17.69 30.29 22.70
CA ASN A 56 -16.55 31.03 23.24
C ASN A 56 -15.23 30.26 23.06
N PRO A 57 -14.09 30.96 22.86
CA PRO A 57 -12.80 30.30 22.80
C PRO A 57 -12.53 29.46 24.06
N GLY A 58 -12.13 28.20 23.87
CA GLY A 58 -11.86 27.23 24.92
C GLY A 58 -13.01 26.27 25.22
N ASP A 59 -14.23 26.58 24.77
CA ASP A 59 -15.40 25.71 24.93
C ASP A 59 -15.17 24.36 24.25
N TYR A 60 -15.65 23.29 24.87
CA TYR A 60 -15.78 22.02 24.18
C TYR A 60 -16.87 22.10 23.13
N VAL A 61 -16.64 21.48 21.97
CA VAL A 61 -17.53 21.62 20.83
C VAL A 61 -17.91 20.31 20.18
N LYS A 62 -19.07 20.33 19.51
CA LYS A 62 -19.47 19.30 18.56
C LYS A 62 -20.09 19.90 17.31
N THR A 63 -20.07 19.15 16.23
CA THR A 63 -20.72 19.49 14.97
C THR A 63 -22.10 18.86 14.93
N THR A 64 -23.12 19.65 14.69
CA THR A 64 -24.52 19.19 14.61
C THR A 64 -25.24 19.88 13.46
N THR A 65 -26.30 19.26 12.98
CA THR A 65 -27.21 19.85 12.00
C THR A 65 -28.47 20.31 12.70
N ILE A 66 -28.76 21.61 12.64
CA ILE A 66 -29.99 22.21 13.20
C ILE A 66 -30.71 22.90 12.04
N ASN A 67 -31.98 22.55 11.82
CA ASN A 67 -32.80 23.12 10.74
C ASN A 67 -32.15 23.07 9.34
N GLY A 68 -31.41 21.99 9.05
CA GLY A 68 -30.71 21.79 7.77
C GLY A 68 -29.38 22.52 7.63
N GLN A 69 -28.92 23.24 8.66
CA GLN A 69 -27.61 23.89 8.69
C GLN A 69 -26.67 23.10 9.61
N THR A 70 -25.57 22.58 9.03
CA THR A 70 -24.50 21.90 9.78
C THR A 70 -23.48 22.91 10.28
N GLY A 71 -23.16 22.87 11.57
CA GLY A 71 -22.06 23.65 12.12
C GLY A 71 -21.81 23.36 13.59
N THR A 72 -20.95 24.18 14.17
CA THR A 72 -20.40 23.97 15.50
C THR A 72 -21.32 24.51 16.59
N VAL A 73 -21.49 23.75 17.66
CA VAL A 73 -22.17 24.17 18.90
C VAL A 73 -21.25 23.97 20.09
N SER A 74 -21.40 24.82 21.11
CA SER A 74 -20.71 24.68 22.39
C SER A 74 -21.43 23.64 23.26
N VAL A 75 -20.67 22.76 23.91
CA VAL A 75 -21.14 21.91 25.01
C VAL A 75 -20.57 22.39 26.36
N GLY A 76 -20.02 23.60 26.40
CA GLY A 76 -19.45 24.21 27.59
C GLY A 76 -18.27 23.42 28.16
N SER A 77 -18.38 23.00 29.42
CA SER A 77 -17.36 22.22 30.14
C SER A 77 -17.56 20.71 30.03
N ASP A 78 -18.67 20.25 29.44
CA ASP A 78 -19.01 18.83 29.31
C ASP A 78 -18.27 18.20 28.13
N PHE A 79 -17.02 17.83 28.38
CA PHE A 79 -16.15 17.21 27.39
C PHE A 79 -16.66 15.83 26.93
N ALA A 80 -17.50 15.14 27.71
CA ALA A 80 -17.99 13.82 27.34
C ALA A 80 -18.91 13.89 26.11
N ASN A 81 -19.65 15.00 25.97
CA ASN A 81 -20.55 15.28 24.85
C ASN A 81 -19.86 16.01 23.67
N ALA A 82 -18.55 16.21 23.74
CA ALA A 82 -17.78 16.89 22.71
C ALA A 82 -17.27 15.91 21.64
N ASP A 83 -17.12 16.43 20.41
CA ASP A 83 -16.50 15.68 19.33
C ASP A 83 -15.03 15.41 19.65
N THR A 84 -14.52 14.28 19.18
CA THR A 84 -13.11 13.93 19.29
C THR A 84 -12.30 14.72 18.28
N ASP A 85 -11.21 15.32 18.74
CA ASP A 85 -10.16 15.91 17.91
C ASP A 85 -9.28 14.78 17.37
N GLN A 86 -9.66 14.26 16.20
CA GLN A 86 -8.97 13.13 15.57
C GLN A 86 -7.47 13.42 15.35
N GLY A 87 -7.11 14.68 15.07
CA GLY A 87 -5.71 15.08 14.87
C GLY A 87 -4.87 14.88 16.12
N LYS A 88 -5.39 15.23 17.30
CA LYS A 88 -4.71 14.97 18.58
C LYS A 88 -4.63 13.48 18.91
N VAL A 89 -5.70 12.73 18.65
CA VAL A 89 -5.71 11.28 18.86
C VAL A 89 -4.64 10.63 18.00
N ASP A 90 -4.62 10.95 16.70
CA ASP A 90 -3.65 10.41 15.75
C ASP A 90 -2.22 10.84 16.10
N GLN A 91 -2.01 12.10 16.49
CA GLN A 91 -0.71 12.56 16.96
C GLN A 91 -0.20 11.72 18.13
N LYS A 92 -1.06 11.42 19.12
CA LYS A 92 -0.67 10.55 20.24
C LYS A 92 -0.45 9.10 19.82
N LYS A 93 -1.33 8.56 18.97
CA LYS A 93 -1.25 7.20 18.42
C LYS A 93 -0.05 6.97 17.52
N TYR A 94 0.52 8.00 16.91
CA TYR A 94 1.64 7.86 15.97
C TYR A 94 2.88 8.66 16.39
N ASN A 95 2.91 9.18 17.62
CA ASN A 95 4.08 9.87 18.19
C ASN A 95 5.34 8.99 18.17
N TRP A 96 5.15 7.68 18.37
CA TRP A 96 6.18 6.66 18.17
C TRP A 96 5.76 5.74 17.04
N LEU A 97 6.67 5.53 16.08
CA LEU A 97 6.42 4.64 14.94
C LEU A 97 6.54 3.18 15.38
N GLU A 98 5.40 2.49 15.48
CA GLU A 98 5.27 1.15 16.03
C GLU A 98 4.62 0.19 15.03
N TYR A 99 5.39 -0.76 14.49
CA TYR A 99 4.87 -1.78 13.58
C TYR A 99 5.83 -2.96 13.46
N TYR A 100 5.28 -4.06 12.93
CA TYR A 100 6.08 -5.13 12.36
C TYR A 100 5.65 -5.38 10.92
N LYS A 101 6.62 -5.64 10.05
CA LYS A 101 6.42 -5.90 8.63
C LYS A 101 7.16 -7.19 8.29
N VAL A 102 6.45 -8.15 7.71
CA VAL A 102 7.02 -9.43 7.29
C VAL A 102 6.74 -9.60 5.80
N LYS A 103 7.75 -10.04 5.06
CA LYS A 103 7.60 -10.38 3.65
C LYS A 103 8.16 -11.77 3.40
N PHE A 104 7.50 -12.48 2.51
CA PHE A 104 7.96 -13.73 1.96
C PHE A 104 8.04 -13.60 0.44
N LYS A 105 9.13 -14.10 -0.14
CA LYS A 105 9.30 -14.19 -1.59
C LYS A 105 9.88 -15.55 -1.95
N ALA A 106 9.27 -16.20 -2.93
CA ALA A 106 9.76 -17.42 -3.56
C ALA A 106 9.91 -17.17 -5.06
N ASP A 107 11.13 -17.28 -5.59
CA ASP A 107 11.45 -17.12 -7.01
C ASP A 107 12.06 -18.43 -7.53
N TRP A 108 11.38 -19.09 -8.46
CA TRP A 108 11.73 -20.43 -8.93
C TRP A 108 11.92 -20.41 -10.45
N TYR A 109 12.99 -21.05 -10.92
CA TYR A 109 13.34 -21.15 -12.33
C TYR A 109 13.41 -22.61 -12.75
N THR A 110 12.75 -22.95 -13.85
CA THR A 110 12.74 -24.30 -14.41
C THR A 110 12.88 -24.23 -15.91
N LYS A 111 13.90 -24.89 -16.44
CA LYS A 111 14.08 -25.09 -17.88
C LYS A 111 13.05 -26.12 -18.36
N ILE A 112 12.07 -25.68 -19.16
CA ILE A 112 11.02 -26.58 -19.68
C ILE A 112 11.55 -27.38 -20.87
N TYR A 113 12.07 -26.69 -21.88
CA TYR A 113 12.53 -27.32 -23.12
C TYR A 113 13.53 -26.44 -23.87
N GLY A 114 14.61 -27.01 -24.38
CA GLY A 114 15.56 -26.29 -25.24
C GLY A 114 16.21 -25.08 -24.55
N LYS A 115 15.76 -23.86 -24.87
CA LYS A 115 16.19 -22.61 -24.21
C LYS A 115 15.05 -21.92 -23.44
N LEU A 116 13.87 -22.52 -23.42
CA LEU A 116 12.67 -22.01 -22.78
C LEU A 116 12.74 -22.23 -21.27
N VAL A 117 12.62 -21.15 -20.51
CA VAL A 117 12.69 -21.16 -19.05
C VAL A 117 11.40 -20.59 -18.50
N LEU A 118 10.75 -21.34 -17.62
CA LEU A 118 9.66 -20.84 -16.81
C LEU A 118 10.23 -20.28 -15.51
N ARG A 119 9.83 -19.05 -15.19
CA ARG A 119 9.99 -18.46 -13.87
C ARG A 119 8.64 -18.44 -13.19
N THR A 120 8.60 -18.85 -11.93
CA THR A 120 7.43 -18.73 -11.06
C THR A 120 7.83 -17.92 -9.84
N LEU A 121 7.15 -16.82 -9.62
CA LEU A 121 7.38 -15.89 -8.53
C LEU A 121 6.12 -15.82 -7.67
N THR A 122 6.30 -15.91 -6.35
CA THR A 122 5.25 -15.70 -5.36
C THR A 122 5.77 -14.74 -4.31
N GLU A 123 4.95 -13.75 -3.97
CA GLU A 123 5.26 -12.72 -3.00
C GLU A 123 4.08 -12.53 -2.05
N PHE A 124 4.38 -12.46 -0.76
CA PHE A 124 3.44 -12.11 0.29
C PHE A 124 4.04 -11.01 1.14
N GLY A 125 3.22 -10.04 1.53
CA GLY A 125 3.61 -9.02 2.48
C GLY A 125 2.53 -8.79 3.52
N PHE A 126 2.97 -8.60 4.75
CA PHE A 126 2.12 -8.34 5.89
C PHE A 126 2.71 -7.20 6.72
N LEU A 127 1.88 -6.21 7.05
CA LEU A 127 2.19 -5.08 7.93
C LEU A 127 1.16 -5.07 9.06
N GLY A 128 1.64 -5.19 10.30
CA GLY A 128 0.81 -5.24 11.50
C GLY A 128 1.22 -4.22 12.55
N ALA A 129 0.32 -4.03 13.51
CA ALA A 129 0.54 -3.25 14.72
C ALA A 129 0.64 -4.17 15.94
N TYR A 130 1.47 -3.81 16.91
CA TYR A 130 1.58 -4.53 18.18
C TYR A 130 0.33 -4.36 19.04
N ASP A 131 -0.23 -3.15 19.04
CA ASP A 131 -1.47 -2.80 19.71
C ASP A 131 -2.55 -2.46 18.67
N GLN A 132 -3.61 -3.27 18.63
CA GLN A 132 -4.71 -3.10 17.67
C GLN A 132 -5.56 -1.86 17.94
N SER A 133 -5.57 -1.33 19.17
CA SER A 133 -6.31 -0.12 19.50
C SER A 133 -5.67 1.15 18.90
N ARG A 134 -4.35 1.10 18.68
CA ARG A 134 -3.62 2.11 17.89
C ARG A 134 -3.87 1.99 16.39
N GLY A 135 -4.07 0.76 15.91
CA GLY A 135 -4.19 0.46 14.50
C GLY A 135 -2.85 0.47 13.76
N VAL A 136 -2.88 0.12 12.49
CA VAL A 136 -1.67 0.03 11.65
C VAL A 136 -1.22 1.42 11.21
N VAL A 137 0.09 1.67 11.27
CA VAL A 137 0.71 2.94 10.88
C VAL A 137 0.41 3.31 9.42
N PRO A 138 0.24 4.60 9.07
CA PRO A 138 -0.01 5.02 7.69
C PRO A 138 1.25 5.04 6.80
N PHE A 139 2.42 4.72 7.37
CA PHE A 139 3.71 4.63 6.68
C PHE A 139 4.04 3.19 6.30
N GLU A 140 5.06 2.99 5.45
CA GLU A 140 5.58 1.64 5.11
C GLU A 140 4.59 0.70 4.41
N ARG A 141 3.46 1.25 3.96
CA ARG A 141 2.37 0.54 3.30
C ARG A 141 2.79 -0.03 1.95
N PHE A 142 2.07 -1.06 1.52
CA PHE A 142 2.24 -1.68 0.21
C PHE A 142 1.34 -0.99 -0.82
N TYR A 143 1.87 -0.77 -2.02
CA TYR A 143 1.15 -0.21 -3.15
C TYR A 143 1.28 -1.16 -4.33
N LEU A 144 0.18 -1.55 -4.96
CA LEU A 144 0.16 -2.59 -5.99
C LEU A 144 -0.28 -2.01 -7.34
N GLY A 145 0.45 -2.36 -8.39
CA GLY A 145 0.08 -2.06 -9.77
C GLY A 145 1.21 -1.44 -10.57
N GLY A 146 1.17 -1.71 -11.87
CA GLY A 146 2.05 -1.15 -12.89
C GLY A 146 3.47 -1.70 -12.88
N ASP A 147 4.46 -0.84 -13.11
CA ASP A 147 5.84 -1.23 -13.44
C ASP A 147 6.71 -1.56 -12.22
N GLY A 148 6.22 -1.30 -11.01
CA GLY A 148 6.95 -1.60 -9.77
C GLY A 148 8.18 -0.72 -9.51
N MET A 149 8.39 0.33 -10.29
CA MET A 149 9.44 1.30 -10.03
C MET A 149 9.01 2.16 -8.85
N ALA A 150 9.85 2.17 -7.82
CA ALA A 150 9.64 3.03 -6.67
C ALA A 150 9.84 4.49 -7.11
N ASN A 151 8.76 5.28 -7.06
CA ASN A 151 8.91 6.73 -7.02
C ASN A 151 9.59 7.08 -5.70
N TYR A 152 10.62 7.95 -5.72
CA TYR A 152 11.28 8.42 -4.50
C TYR A 152 10.22 8.93 -3.52
N SER A 153 10.01 8.19 -2.43
CA SER A 153 9.01 8.50 -1.43
C SER A 153 9.63 8.47 -0.05
N MET A 154 9.41 9.51 0.73
CA MET A 154 9.98 9.68 2.07
C MET A 154 9.22 8.92 3.16
N ASP A 155 8.08 8.31 2.83
CA ASP A 155 7.17 7.62 3.75
C ASP A 155 7.40 6.10 3.87
N GLY A 156 8.45 5.61 3.19
CA GLY A 156 8.82 4.19 3.20
C GLY A 156 7.84 3.28 2.46
N ARG A 157 6.92 3.84 1.65
CA ARG A 157 6.00 3.02 0.87
C ARG A 157 6.74 2.07 -0.05
N GLU A 158 6.15 0.90 -0.25
CA GLU A 158 6.73 -0.14 -1.08
C GLU A 158 5.81 -0.41 -2.27
N THR A 159 6.33 -0.24 -3.48
CA THR A 159 5.58 -0.48 -4.71
C THR A 159 5.83 -1.91 -5.21
N ILE A 160 4.76 -2.62 -5.50
CA ILE A 160 4.75 -3.99 -6.01
C ILE A 160 4.26 -3.92 -7.45
N GLN A 161 5.12 -4.39 -8.35
CA GLN A 161 4.81 -4.51 -9.78
C GLN A 161 3.61 -5.43 -9.99
N LEU A 162 2.64 -4.99 -10.79
CA LEU A 162 1.63 -5.87 -11.39
C LEU A 162 1.25 -5.27 -12.74
N ARG A 163 1.85 -5.82 -13.78
CA ARG A 163 1.78 -5.30 -15.15
C ARG A 163 0.39 -5.48 -15.73
N GLY A 164 0.04 -4.69 -16.73
CA GLY A 164 -1.33 -4.67 -17.27
C GLY A 164 -2.33 -3.87 -16.43
N TYR A 165 -1.87 -3.18 -15.39
CA TYR A 165 -2.62 -2.18 -14.61
C TYR A 165 -1.79 -0.92 -14.44
N LYS A 166 -2.42 0.23 -14.17
CA LYS A 166 -1.70 1.47 -13.87
C LYS A 166 -0.96 1.39 -12.54
N ASN A 167 0.09 2.21 -12.40
CA ASN A 167 0.87 2.32 -11.16
C ASN A 167 -0.06 2.60 -9.96
N ASN A 168 0.08 1.78 -8.91
CA ASN A 168 -0.69 1.86 -7.66
C ASN A 168 -2.21 1.67 -7.79
N ALA A 169 -2.75 1.34 -8.97
CA ALA A 169 -4.19 1.33 -9.18
C ALA A 169 -4.94 0.20 -8.44
N LEU A 170 -4.23 -0.85 -8.00
CA LEU A 170 -4.80 -1.96 -7.23
C LEU A 170 -4.58 -1.79 -5.73
N THR A 171 -4.34 -0.54 -5.30
CA THR A 171 -4.13 -0.17 -3.90
C THR A 171 -5.46 0.27 -3.27
N PRO A 172 -5.75 -0.10 -2.00
CA PRO A 172 -6.91 0.40 -1.29
C PRO A 172 -6.98 1.92 -1.27
N VAL A 173 -8.20 2.44 -1.42
CA VAL A 173 -8.52 3.87 -1.39
C VAL A 173 -9.46 4.20 -0.24
N ASN A 174 -9.44 5.44 0.24
CA ASN A 174 -10.44 5.94 1.20
C ASN A 174 -11.77 6.28 0.50
N ALA A 175 -12.75 6.77 1.26
CA ALA A 175 -14.06 7.19 0.73
C ALA A 175 -13.99 8.34 -0.30
N ASN A 176 -12.90 9.11 -0.30
CA ASN A 176 -12.66 10.20 -1.24
C ASN A 176 -11.93 9.73 -2.52
N GLY A 177 -11.52 8.46 -2.58
CA GLY A 177 -10.74 7.89 -3.68
C GLY A 177 -9.23 8.05 -3.55
N ASP A 178 -8.72 8.56 -2.43
CA ASP A 178 -7.27 8.72 -2.23
C ASP A 178 -6.63 7.38 -1.83
N PRO A 179 -5.46 7.02 -2.40
CA PRO A 179 -4.79 5.76 -2.10
C PRO A 179 -4.15 5.78 -0.71
N ILE A 180 -4.67 4.95 0.19
CA ILE A 180 -4.23 4.85 1.60
C ILE A 180 -3.14 3.79 1.84
N GLY A 181 -2.85 2.98 0.81
CA GLY A 181 -1.89 1.89 0.94
C GLY A 181 -2.46 0.66 1.63
N ALA A 182 -1.94 -0.51 1.27
CA ALA A 182 -2.33 -1.80 1.82
C ALA A 182 -1.45 -2.21 3.01
N THR A 183 -2.04 -2.99 3.92
CA THR A 183 -1.30 -3.69 4.98
C THR A 183 -0.95 -5.12 4.60
N ILE A 184 -1.69 -5.69 3.65
CA ILE A 184 -1.47 -7.05 3.15
C ILE A 184 -1.42 -7.01 1.63
N TYR A 185 -0.51 -7.76 1.02
CA TYR A 185 -0.56 -8.03 -0.41
C TYR A 185 -0.16 -9.46 -0.71
N ASN A 186 -0.62 -9.93 -1.87
CA ASN A 186 -0.22 -11.21 -2.44
C ASN A 186 -0.03 -10.98 -3.92
N LYS A 187 1.02 -11.58 -4.46
CA LYS A 187 1.30 -11.54 -5.88
C LYS A 187 1.88 -12.85 -6.33
N PHE A 188 1.38 -13.31 -7.46
CA PHE A 188 1.81 -14.49 -8.18
C PHE A 188 2.16 -14.05 -9.60
N SER A 189 3.29 -14.51 -10.10
CA SER A 189 3.75 -14.18 -11.44
C SER A 189 4.38 -15.41 -12.07
N MET A 190 3.99 -15.70 -13.29
CA MET A 190 4.58 -16.75 -14.11
C MET A 190 5.12 -16.10 -15.38
N GLU A 191 6.40 -16.29 -15.66
CA GLU A 191 7.03 -15.76 -16.86
C GLU A 191 7.67 -16.89 -17.66
N LEU A 192 7.22 -17.06 -18.90
CA LEU A 192 7.84 -17.93 -19.86
C LEU A 192 8.87 -17.13 -20.66
N ARG A 193 10.15 -17.42 -20.46
CA ARG A 193 11.27 -16.63 -20.96
C ARG A 193 12.03 -17.38 -22.04
N TYR A 194 12.43 -16.68 -23.09
CA TYR A 194 13.25 -17.21 -24.17
C TYR A 194 14.44 -16.29 -24.48
N PRO A 195 15.69 -16.78 -24.36
CA PRO A 195 16.87 -15.98 -24.62
C PRO A 195 17.12 -15.82 -26.12
N ILE A 196 17.26 -14.58 -26.57
CA ILE A 196 17.62 -14.23 -27.95
C ILE A 196 19.14 -14.19 -28.08
N THR A 197 19.82 -13.45 -27.19
CA THR A 197 21.29 -13.42 -27.06
C THR A 197 21.66 -13.35 -25.59
N LEU A 198 22.70 -14.07 -25.18
CA LEU A 198 23.24 -14.03 -23.81
C LEU A 198 24.73 -13.64 -23.82
N LYS A 199 25.12 -12.80 -24.78
CA LYS A 199 26.48 -12.27 -24.88
C LYS A 199 26.78 -11.34 -23.71
N SER A 200 28.06 -11.21 -23.35
CA SER A 200 28.52 -10.36 -22.25
C SER A 200 28.28 -8.87 -22.49
N SER A 201 28.29 -8.41 -23.74
CA SER A 201 28.01 -7.01 -24.10
C SER A 201 26.53 -6.64 -24.01
N ALA A 202 25.64 -7.57 -24.37
CA ALA A 202 24.20 -7.40 -24.31
C ALA A 202 23.51 -8.76 -24.17
N SER A 203 22.77 -8.92 -23.08
CA SER A 203 21.87 -10.06 -22.85
C SER A 203 20.44 -9.63 -23.13
N ILE A 204 19.80 -10.27 -24.11
CA ILE A 204 18.46 -9.96 -24.58
C ILE A 204 17.60 -11.21 -24.51
N TYR A 205 16.43 -11.07 -23.91
CA TYR A 205 15.43 -12.14 -23.89
C TYR A 205 14.01 -11.58 -24.03
N ALA A 206 13.15 -12.37 -24.67
CA ALA A 206 11.72 -12.12 -24.71
C ALA A 206 11.03 -12.94 -23.62
N LEU A 207 9.87 -12.48 -23.18
CA LEU A 207 9.04 -13.20 -22.22
C LEU A 207 7.55 -13.05 -22.54
N ALA A 208 6.78 -14.06 -22.20
CA ALA A 208 5.34 -13.96 -22.00
C ALA A 208 5.05 -14.13 -20.51
N PHE A 209 4.08 -13.41 -19.97
CA PHE A 209 3.79 -13.43 -18.54
C PHE A 209 2.30 -13.56 -18.24
N LEU A 210 2.02 -14.15 -17.09
CA LEU A 210 0.73 -14.16 -16.41
C LEU A 210 0.97 -13.65 -14.99
N GLU A 211 0.20 -12.69 -14.54
CA GLU A 211 0.25 -12.19 -13.16
C GLU A 211 -1.12 -12.22 -12.52
N ALA A 212 -1.14 -12.43 -11.21
CA ALA A 212 -2.31 -12.31 -10.38
C ALA A 212 -1.91 -11.72 -9.04
N GLY A 213 -2.65 -10.73 -8.55
CA GLY A 213 -2.34 -10.14 -7.26
C GLY A 213 -3.43 -9.21 -6.78
N SER A 214 -3.39 -8.93 -5.48
CA SER A 214 -4.31 -8.00 -4.84
C SER A 214 -3.69 -7.50 -3.53
N SER A 215 -4.20 -6.37 -3.06
CA SER A 215 -3.73 -5.71 -1.85
C SER A 215 -4.91 -5.21 -1.02
N TYR A 216 -4.81 -5.33 0.31
CA TYR A 216 -5.93 -5.19 1.24
C TYR A 216 -5.60 -4.20 2.36
N PRO A 217 -6.57 -3.38 2.80
CA PRO A 217 -6.33 -2.37 3.82
C PRO A 217 -6.20 -2.99 5.22
N THR A 218 -6.90 -4.09 5.52
CA THR A 218 -6.80 -4.80 6.81
C THR A 218 -6.85 -6.32 6.64
N PHE A 219 -6.51 -7.04 7.72
CA PHE A 219 -6.64 -8.50 7.78
C PHE A 219 -8.09 -8.99 7.67
N LYS A 220 -9.07 -8.16 8.04
CA LYS A 220 -10.49 -8.53 7.96
C LYS A 220 -11.00 -8.55 6.53
N ASP A 221 -10.39 -7.75 5.66
CA ASP A 221 -10.74 -7.65 4.24
C ASP A 221 -9.98 -8.68 3.39
N TYR A 222 -9.11 -9.47 4.01
CA TYR A 222 -8.21 -10.36 3.29
C TYR A 222 -8.96 -11.53 2.64
N ASN A 223 -8.92 -11.58 1.31
CA ASN A 223 -9.41 -12.72 0.54
C ASN A 223 -8.36 -13.16 -0.50
N PRO A 224 -7.57 -14.22 -0.24
CA PRO A 224 -6.45 -14.61 -1.09
C PRO A 224 -6.82 -15.05 -2.51
N PHE A 225 -8.10 -15.30 -2.78
CA PHE A 225 -8.59 -15.75 -4.09
C PHE A 225 -9.18 -14.62 -4.93
N ASP A 226 -9.45 -13.46 -4.32
CA ASP A 226 -9.91 -12.27 -5.04
C ASP A 226 -8.72 -11.48 -5.56
N LEU A 227 -8.28 -11.85 -6.77
CA LEU A 227 -7.05 -11.37 -7.38
C LEU A 227 -7.35 -10.70 -8.72
N SER A 228 -6.75 -9.54 -8.94
CA SER A 228 -6.69 -8.92 -10.26
C SER A 228 -5.64 -9.61 -11.10
N ARG A 229 -6.02 -10.02 -12.31
CA ARG A 229 -5.20 -10.84 -13.21
C ARG A 229 -4.80 -10.08 -14.44
N SER A 230 -3.61 -10.37 -14.94
CA SER A 230 -3.13 -9.84 -16.20
C SER A 230 -2.29 -10.85 -16.96
N ALA A 231 -2.17 -10.61 -18.26
CA ALA A 231 -1.27 -11.34 -19.13
C ALA A 231 -0.58 -10.37 -20.08
N GLY A 232 0.58 -10.77 -20.58
CA GLY A 232 1.27 -9.93 -21.54
C GLY A 232 2.53 -10.54 -22.11
N VAL A 233 3.23 -9.71 -22.87
CA VAL A 233 4.51 -10.04 -23.48
C VAL A 233 5.49 -8.91 -23.23
N GLY A 234 6.76 -9.27 -23.17
CA GLY A 234 7.82 -8.36 -22.78
C GLY A 234 9.13 -8.63 -23.48
N LEU A 235 9.94 -7.58 -23.58
CA LEU A 235 11.33 -7.66 -23.99
C LEU A 235 12.21 -7.13 -22.85
N ARG A 236 13.36 -7.78 -22.66
CA ARG A 236 14.37 -7.38 -21.69
C ARG A 236 15.72 -7.31 -22.35
N VAL A 237 16.43 -6.22 -22.07
CA VAL A 237 17.78 -5.95 -22.53
C VAL A 237 18.61 -5.58 -21.32
N PHE A 238 19.62 -6.37 -21.02
CA PHE A 238 20.61 -6.04 -20.02
C PHE A 238 21.91 -5.63 -20.72
N MET A 239 22.40 -4.45 -20.37
CA MET A 239 23.70 -3.94 -20.81
C MET A 239 24.53 -3.59 -19.57
N PRO A 240 25.81 -4.01 -19.48
CA PRO A 240 26.64 -3.78 -18.29
C PRO A 240 26.73 -2.32 -17.83
N ALA A 241 26.61 -1.35 -18.74
CA ALA A 241 26.69 0.07 -18.41
C ALA A 241 25.35 0.73 -18.02
N PHE A 242 24.21 0.14 -18.42
CA PHE A 242 22.89 0.76 -18.26
C PHE A 242 21.95 -0.05 -17.37
N GLY A 243 22.38 -1.21 -16.90
CA GLY A 243 21.54 -2.13 -16.14
C GLY A 243 20.49 -2.84 -17.00
N LEU A 244 19.37 -3.20 -16.38
CA LEU A 244 18.27 -3.91 -17.01
C LEU A 244 17.24 -2.92 -17.55
N LEU A 245 17.01 -2.94 -18.84
CA LEU A 245 15.93 -2.21 -19.50
C LEU A 245 14.85 -3.18 -19.96
N GLY A 246 13.59 -2.78 -19.87
CA GLY A 246 12.47 -3.60 -20.26
C GLY A 246 11.29 -2.81 -20.80
N ILE A 247 10.55 -3.44 -21.71
CA ILE A 247 9.26 -2.97 -22.19
C ILE A 247 8.29 -4.14 -22.08
N ASP A 248 7.14 -3.93 -21.43
CA ASP A 248 6.08 -4.91 -21.32
C ASP A 248 4.77 -4.35 -21.86
N TRP A 249 4.11 -5.12 -22.72
CA TRP A 249 2.71 -4.93 -23.08
C TRP A 249 1.86 -5.87 -22.24
N GLY A 250 1.05 -5.32 -21.35
CA GLY A 250 0.15 -6.07 -20.49
C GLY A 250 -1.33 -5.79 -20.80
N TYR A 251 -2.19 -6.74 -20.49
CA TYR A 251 -3.63 -6.60 -20.49
C TYR A 251 -4.19 -7.02 -19.13
N GLY A 252 -4.85 -6.11 -18.42
CA GLY A 252 -5.57 -6.37 -17.16
C GLY A 252 -6.98 -6.85 -17.44
N PHE A 253 -7.32 -8.05 -16.97
CA PHE A 253 -8.60 -8.71 -17.24
C PHE A 253 -9.71 -8.30 -16.28
N ASP A 254 -9.34 -7.88 -15.06
CA ASP A 254 -10.26 -7.51 -14.00
C ASP A 254 -10.36 -5.98 -13.88
N PRO A 255 -11.50 -5.42 -13.41
CA PRO A 255 -11.67 -4.00 -13.21
C PRO A 255 -10.74 -3.44 -12.12
N GLN A 256 -10.39 -2.16 -12.24
CA GLN A 256 -9.77 -1.43 -11.14
C GLN A 256 -10.81 -1.08 -10.06
N PRO A 257 -10.39 -0.80 -8.81
CA PRO A 257 -11.28 -0.26 -7.79
C PRO A 257 -12.06 0.96 -8.32
N GLY A 258 -13.39 0.90 -8.22
CA GLY A 258 -14.30 1.94 -8.73
C GLY A 258 -14.72 1.76 -10.20
N GLU A 259 -14.16 0.79 -10.92
CA GLU A 259 -14.55 0.45 -12.28
C GLU A 259 -15.39 -0.84 -12.33
N THR A 260 -16.11 -1.04 -13.44
CA THR A 260 -16.97 -2.23 -13.67
C THR A 260 -16.57 -3.03 -14.91
N LYS A 261 -15.59 -2.55 -15.67
CA LYS A 261 -15.10 -3.18 -16.90
C LYS A 261 -13.64 -3.57 -16.72
N ALA A 262 -13.20 -4.58 -17.47
CA ALA A 262 -11.79 -4.94 -17.55
C ALA A 262 -10.93 -3.71 -17.87
N HIS A 263 -9.82 -3.56 -17.15
CA HIS A 263 -8.96 -2.38 -17.28
C HIS A 263 -8.39 -2.21 -18.69
N GLY A 264 -7.98 -3.31 -19.33
CA GLY A 264 -7.50 -3.30 -20.70
C GLY A 264 -5.97 -3.19 -20.82
N LYS A 265 -5.51 -2.52 -21.88
CA LYS A 265 -4.10 -2.54 -22.32
C LYS A 265 -3.27 -1.48 -21.61
N GLU A 266 -2.08 -1.87 -21.15
CA GLU A 266 -1.09 -0.96 -20.57
C GLU A 266 0.32 -1.28 -21.08
N ILE A 267 1.16 -0.25 -21.19
CA ILE A 267 2.57 -0.37 -21.58
C ILE A 267 3.42 0.03 -20.38
N HIS A 268 4.33 -0.85 -19.97
CA HIS A 268 5.22 -0.64 -18.84
C HIS A 268 6.66 -0.54 -19.32
N PHE A 269 7.38 0.45 -18.79
CA PHE A 269 8.82 0.61 -19.01
C PHE A 269 9.53 0.28 -17.71
N ILE A 270 10.53 -0.59 -17.79
CA ILE A 270 11.32 -1.02 -16.64
C ILE A 270 12.73 -0.52 -16.82
N ILE A 271 13.23 0.18 -15.81
CA ILE A 271 14.59 0.68 -15.76
C ILE A 271 15.17 0.24 -14.41
N GLY A 272 16.00 -0.80 -14.44
CA GLY A 272 16.76 -1.24 -13.29
C GLY A 272 18.03 -0.40 -13.16
N GLN A 273 18.08 0.50 -12.17
CA GLN A 273 19.35 1.10 -11.76
C GLN A 273 20.21 0.03 -11.07
N GLN A 274 21.47 -0.05 -11.51
CA GLN A 274 22.49 -0.81 -10.82
C GLN A 274 22.91 0.01 -9.59
N PHE A 275 22.59 -0.46 -8.39
CA PHE A 275 23.21 0.04 -7.15
C PHE A 275 24.45 -0.78 -6.85
#